data_AF-A0A164MKE3-F1
#
_entry.id   AF-A0A164MKE3-F1
#
_cell.length_a   1.000
_cell.length_b   1.000
_cell.length_c   1.000
_cell.angle_alpha   90.00
_cell.angle_beta   90.00
_cell.angle_gamma   90.00
#
_symmetry.space_group_name_H-M   'P 1'
#
loop_
_entity.id
_entity.type
_entity.pdbx_description
1 polymer ?
#
loop_
_entity_poly.entity_id
_entity_poly.type
_entity_poly.pdbx_seq_one_letter_code
_entity_poly.pdbx_strand_id
1 'polypeptide(L)'
;MDGCDVVGFAIVEHRSAAAADMWSTLRGTSGIFAFRLYLLAQATDLAERMIGADPDLFFGHFLDSWTRVPDAIPDDIRTAYLTAARSRDAIRAICGDYRASAYVDNDHDEADRRAGRRLSMPVAALWQDPGETVLPFDPASIWAG
;
A
#
# COMPACT_ATOMS: atom_id res chain seq x y z
N MET A 1 25.70 9.95 -2.24
CA MET A 1 24.60 9.35 -3.04
C MET A 1 23.46 9.33 -2.07
N ASP A 2 22.73 10.42 -2.08
CA ASP A 2 22.02 10.90 -0.91
C ASP A 2 20.63 10.30 -0.89
N GLY A 3 20.32 9.68 0.24
CA GLY A 3 19.13 8.88 0.49
C GLY A 3 17.85 9.65 0.24
N CYS A 4 17.07 9.17 -0.71
CA CYS A 4 15.66 9.45 -0.79
C CYS A 4 14.95 8.34 -0.01
N ASP A 5 14.84 8.52 1.30
CA ASP A 5 14.21 7.57 2.23
C ASP A 5 12.71 7.87 2.31
N VAL A 6 11.96 7.38 1.32
CA VAL A 6 10.49 7.35 1.36
C VAL A 6 10.07 5.96 1.81
N VAL A 7 9.44 5.82 2.99
CA VAL A 7 8.64 4.62 3.24
C VAL A 7 7.32 4.89 2.51
N GLY A 8 7.14 4.17 1.42
CA GLY A 8 6.04 4.38 0.51
C GLY A 8 5.95 3.19 -0.40
N PHE A 9 4.71 2.79 -0.65
CA PHE A 9 4.30 1.72 -1.53
C PHE A 9 5.15 1.66 -2.82
N ALA A 10 5.63 0.48 -3.18
CA ALA A 10 6.34 0.28 -4.42
C ALA A 10 5.39 0.54 -5.61
N ILE A 11 5.65 1.60 -6.37
CA ILE A 11 5.14 1.78 -7.72
C ILE A 11 6.34 1.83 -8.65
N VAL A 12 6.73 0.68 -9.20
CA VAL A 12 7.07 0.48 -10.63
C VAL A 12 6.72 -0.97 -10.93
N GLU A 13 5.74 -1.12 -11.82
CA GLU A 13 5.00 -2.32 -12.13
C GLU A 13 5.79 -3.20 -13.11
N HIS A 14 6.26 -4.36 -12.64
CA HIS A 14 6.94 -5.36 -13.47
C HIS A 14 6.82 -6.81 -12.99
N ARG A 15 5.91 -6.97 -12.03
CA ARG A 15 5.51 -8.09 -11.18
C ARG A 15 5.21 -7.35 -9.90
N SER A 16 4.08 -6.66 -9.82
CA SER A 16 3.60 -6.23 -8.50
C SER A 16 3.87 -7.39 -7.52
N ALA A 17 4.23 -7.11 -6.27
CA ALA A 17 3.72 -8.04 -5.28
C ALA A 17 2.22 -8.01 -5.57
N ALA A 18 1.73 -9.01 -6.32
CA ALA A 18 0.40 -8.98 -6.87
C ALA A 18 -0.51 -8.67 -5.70
N ALA A 19 -1.65 -8.04 -5.92
CA ALA A 19 -2.64 -7.99 -4.86
C ALA A 19 -2.74 -9.39 -4.21
N ALA A 20 -2.68 -10.44 -5.04
CA ALA A 20 -2.68 -11.84 -4.60
C ALA A 20 -1.51 -12.20 -3.67
N ASP A 21 -0.30 -11.78 -4.00
CA ASP A 21 0.90 -12.08 -3.20
C ASP A 21 0.86 -11.29 -1.88
N MET A 22 0.51 -10.01 -1.93
CA MET A 22 0.33 -9.17 -0.74
C MET A 22 -0.72 -9.77 0.20
N TRP A 23 -1.94 -10.04 -0.28
CA TRP A 23 -3.02 -10.60 0.55
C TRP A 23 -2.69 -12.00 1.08
N SER A 24 -1.92 -12.80 0.33
CA SER A 24 -1.56 -14.16 0.77
C SER A 24 -0.59 -14.19 1.96
N THR A 25 0.27 -13.17 2.09
CA THR A 25 1.34 -13.07 3.10
C THR A 25 0.87 -12.49 4.43
N LEU A 26 -0.23 -11.75 4.44
CA LEU A 26 -0.76 -11.07 5.62
C LEU A 26 -1.61 -12.02 6.49
N ARG A 27 -0.96 -12.98 7.14
CA ARG A 27 -1.61 -13.96 8.03
C ARG A 27 -1.12 -13.83 9.46
N GLY A 28 -2.00 -14.12 10.42
CA GLY A 28 -1.65 -14.11 11.85
C GLY A 28 -1.13 -12.75 12.34
N THR A 29 -0.24 -12.76 13.32
CA THR A 29 0.27 -11.53 13.96
C THR A 29 1.22 -10.74 13.07
N SER A 30 1.86 -11.36 12.07
CA SER A 30 2.72 -10.64 11.12
C SER A 30 1.93 -9.71 10.19
N GLY A 31 0.61 -9.85 10.09
CA GLY A 31 -0.24 -8.95 9.27
C GLY A 31 -0.71 -7.68 9.98
N ILE A 32 -0.43 -7.50 11.28
CA ILE A 32 -1.00 -6.40 12.08
C ILE A 32 -0.64 -5.02 11.51
N PHE A 33 0.61 -4.84 11.02
CA PHE A 33 1.05 -3.57 10.44
C PHE A 33 0.22 -3.16 9.20
N ALA A 34 -0.42 -4.12 8.56
CA ALA A 34 -1.19 -3.93 7.34
C ALA A 34 -2.71 -3.86 7.58
N PHE A 35 -3.14 -3.59 8.82
CA PHE A 35 -4.56 -3.55 9.21
C PHE A 35 -5.43 -2.70 8.28
N ARG A 36 -4.88 -1.60 7.74
CA ARG A 36 -5.58 -0.69 6.83
C ARG A 36 -6.15 -1.40 5.61
N LEU A 37 -5.46 -2.44 5.11
CA LEU A 37 -5.91 -3.19 3.94
C LEU A 37 -7.25 -3.85 4.25
N TYR A 38 -7.34 -4.55 5.38
CA TYR A 38 -8.56 -5.20 5.83
C TYR A 38 -9.67 -4.23 6.20
N LEU A 39 -9.34 -3.09 6.83
CA LEU A 39 -10.31 -2.06 7.19
C LEU A 39 -10.92 -1.41 5.94
N LEU A 40 -10.08 -0.92 5.03
CA LEU A 40 -10.51 -0.17 3.85
C LEU A 40 -11.23 -1.06 2.82
N ALA A 41 -10.92 -2.36 2.79
CA ALA A 41 -11.59 -3.32 1.92
C ALA A 41 -12.97 -3.80 2.42
N GLN A 42 -13.44 -3.37 3.60
CA GLN A 42 -14.76 -3.76 4.09
C GLN A 42 -15.87 -3.34 3.10
N ALA A 43 -16.80 -4.25 2.80
CA ALA A 43 -17.86 -4.01 1.82
C ALA A 43 -18.89 -2.95 2.25
N THR A 44 -19.01 -2.69 3.55
CA THR A 44 -19.91 -1.68 4.12
C THR A 44 -19.26 -0.29 4.11
N ASP A 45 -20.04 0.74 4.43
CA ASP A 45 -19.54 2.11 4.60
C ASP A 45 -18.86 2.35 5.97
N LEU A 46 -18.52 1.27 6.71
CA LEU A 46 -17.92 1.34 8.03
C LEU A 46 -16.60 2.11 8.01
N ALA A 47 -15.71 1.78 7.07
CA ALA A 47 -14.41 2.43 6.94
C ALA A 47 -14.58 3.93 6.66
N GLU A 48 -15.45 4.28 5.71
CA GLU A 48 -15.74 5.67 5.38
C GLU A 48 -16.28 6.46 6.58
N ARG A 49 -17.14 5.85 7.41
CA ARG A 49 -17.66 6.49 8.63
C ARG A 49 -16.59 6.66 9.69
N MET A 50 -15.76 5.65 9.91
CA MET A 50 -14.66 5.71 10.89
C MET A 50 -13.64 6.78 10.51
N ILE A 51 -13.22 6.80 9.26
CA ILE A 51 -12.24 7.77 8.74
C ILE A 51 -12.85 9.17 8.69
N GLY A 52 -14.13 9.28 8.30
CA GLY A 52 -14.82 10.56 8.25
C GLY A 52 -14.97 11.26 9.60
N ALA A 53 -14.78 10.55 10.73
CA ALA A 53 -14.76 11.16 12.06
C ALA A 53 -13.48 11.99 12.31
N ASP A 54 -12.33 11.50 11.83
CA ASP A 54 -11.05 12.21 11.90
C ASP A 54 -10.10 11.74 10.77
N PRO A 55 -10.23 12.33 9.57
CA PRO A 55 -9.42 11.92 8.43
C PRO A 55 -7.95 12.30 8.61
N ASP A 56 -7.66 13.41 9.28
CA ASP A 56 -6.30 13.90 9.50
C ASP A 56 -5.52 12.95 10.42
N LEU A 57 -6.19 12.45 11.47
CA LEU A 57 -5.62 11.43 12.35
C LEU A 57 -5.36 10.13 11.58
N PHE A 58 -6.34 9.64 10.82
CA PHE A 58 -6.21 8.36 10.12
C PHE A 58 -5.12 8.39 9.04
N PHE A 59 -5.14 9.39 8.14
CA PHE A 59 -4.15 9.50 7.08
C PHE A 59 -2.80 9.98 7.60
N GLY A 60 -2.80 10.87 8.60
CA GLY A 60 -1.59 11.35 9.27
C GLY A 60 -0.80 10.21 9.91
N HIS A 61 -1.47 9.25 10.54
CA HIS A 61 -0.82 8.06 11.08
C HIS A 61 0.07 7.34 10.06
N PHE A 62 -0.33 7.27 8.79
CA PHE A 62 0.49 6.63 7.74
C PHE A 62 1.63 7.53 7.29
N LEU A 63 1.41 8.84 7.15
CA LEU A 63 2.49 9.78 6.82
C LEU A 63 3.60 9.75 7.90
N ASP A 64 3.22 9.55 9.16
CA ASP A 64 4.17 9.51 10.27
C ASP A 64 4.82 8.11 10.38
N SER A 65 4.04 7.02 10.33
CA SER A 65 4.56 5.65 10.51
C SER A 65 5.35 5.13 9.32
N TRP A 66 5.13 5.69 8.13
CA TRP A 66 5.88 5.41 6.91
C TRP A 66 6.97 6.46 6.67
N THR A 67 7.59 6.98 7.72
CA THR A 67 8.87 7.67 7.58
C THR A 67 9.83 7.17 8.64
N ARG A 68 11.10 6.95 8.25
CA ARG A 68 12.19 6.64 9.20
C ARG A 68 12.93 7.89 9.62
N VAL A 69 12.89 8.92 8.77
CA VAL A 69 13.58 10.19 8.96
C VAL A 69 12.56 11.21 9.46
N PRO A 70 12.77 11.81 10.64
CA PRO A 70 11.97 12.94 11.08
C PRO A 70 11.96 14.03 10.00
N ASP A 71 10.80 14.65 9.78
CA ASP A 71 10.63 15.75 8.82
C ASP A 71 10.90 15.38 7.35
N ALA A 72 10.91 14.08 7.01
CA ALA A 72 11.01 13.61 5.61
C ALA A 72 9.88 14.12 4.72
N ILE A 73 8.73 14.44 5.32
CA ILE A 73 7.60 15.07 4.64
C ILE A 73 7.47 16.49 5.18
N PRO A 74 7.85 17.52 4.40
CA PRO A 74 7.68 18.91 4.79
C PRO A 74 6.22 19.27 5.12
N ASP A 75 6.02 20.21 6.03
CA ASP A 75 4.69 20.56 6.57
C ASP A 75 3.68 21.01 5.50
N ASP A 76 4.14 21.73 4.47
CA ASP A 76 3.30 22.19 3.36
C ASP A 76 2.82 21.02 2.50
N ILE A 77 3.72 20.06 2.23
CA ILE A 77 3.42 18.81 1.52
C ILE A 77 2.46 17.93 2.35
N ARG A 78 2.74 17.79 3.65
CA ARG A 78 1.88 17.05 4.58
C ARG A 78 0.46 17.63 4.59
N THR A 79 0.36 18.96 4.65
CA THR A 79 -0.91 19.70 4.62
C THR A 79 -1.67 19.46 3.32
N ALA A 80 -0.97 19.44 2.18
CA ALA A 80 -1.59 19.17 0.88
C ALA A 80 -2.22 17.77 0.82
N TYR A 81 -1.50 16.73 1.28
CA TYR A 81 -2.02 15.36 1.33
C TYR A 81 -3.26 15.24 2.22
N LEU A 82 -3.19 15.77 3.44
CA LEU A 82 -4.34 15.72 4.35
C LEU A 82 -5.54 16.47 3.78
N THR A 83 -5.31 17.66 3.21
CA THR A 83 -6.38 18.46 2.61
C THR A 83 -7.09 17.73 1.48
N ALA A 84 -6.35 17.04 0.61
CA ALA A 84 -6.92 16.23 -0.47
C ALA A 84 -7.75 15.05 0.07
N ALA A 85 -7.32 14.44 1.18
CA ALA A 85 -7.93 13.24 1.75
C ALA A 85 -9.16 13.52 2.64
N ARG A 86 -9.41 14.76 3.05
CA ARG A 86 -10.54 15.14 3.94
C ARG A 86 -11.92 14.97 3.33
N SER A 87 -12.03 15.07 2.00
CA SER A 87 -13.36 15.04 1.38
C SER A 87 -13.98 13.65 1.45
N ARG A 88 -15.30 13.59 1.66
CA ARG A 88 -16.04 12.33 1.70
C ARG A 88 -15.84 11.51 0.42
N ASP A 89 -15.76 12.18 -0.73
CA ASP A 89 -15.58 11.50 -2.01
C ASP A 89 -14.16 10.98 -2.18
N ALA A 90 -13.14 11.67 -1.67
CA ALA A 90 -11.77 11.13 -1.60
C ALA A 90 -11.72 9.89 -0.71
N ILE A 91 -12.32 9.93 0.49
CA ILE A 91 -12.35 8.79 1.42
C ILE A 91 -13.05 7.58 0.76
N ARG A 92 -14.17 7.81 0.08
CA ARG A 92 -14.89 6.77 -0.68
C ARG A 92 -14.06 6.21 -1.83
N ALA A 93 -13.38 7.06 -2.58
CA ALA A 93 -12.53 6.64 -3.68
C ALA A 93 -11.37 5.77 -3.16
N ILE A 94 -10.72 6.18 -2.06
CA ILE A 94 -9.66 5.41 -1.40
C ILE A 94 -10.21 4.06 -0.91
N CYS A 95 -11.35 4.02 -0.23
CA CYS A 95 -11.94 2.73 0.17
C CYS A 95 -12.30 1.86 -1.05
N GLY A 96 -12.78 2.47 -2.13
CA GLY A 96 -13.06 1.81 -3.40
C GLY A 96 -11.82 1.14 -4.02
N ASP A 97 -10.68 1.84 -4.01
CA ASP A 97 -9.39 1.33 -4.48
C ASP A 97 -8.96 0.08 -3.69
N TYR A 98 -9.02 0.15 -2.35
CA TYR A 98 -8.69 -1.00 -1.50
C TYR A 98 -9.67 -2.18 -1.66
N ARG A 99 -10.95 -1.92 -1.94
CA ARG A 99 -11.90 -2.97 -2.31
C ARG A 99 -11.55 -3.60 -3.66
N ALA A 100 -11.17 -2.80 -4.66
CA ALA A 100 -10.71 -3.34 -5.94
C ALA A 100 -9.50 -4.26 -5.75
N SER A 101 -8.52 -3.81 -4.97
CA SER A 101 -7.33 -4.58 -4.61
C SER A 101 -7.66 -5.89 -3.89
N ALA A 102 -8.65 -5.90 -3.00
CA ALA A 102 -9.07 -7.12 -2.29
C ALA A 102 -9.81 -8.13 -3.17
N TYR A 103 -10.37 -7.69 -4.30
CA TYR A 103 -11.24 -8.52 -5.13
C TYR A 103 -10.77 -8.55 -6.59
N VAL A 104 -11.21 -7.60 -7.41
CA VAL A 104 -11.05 -7.68 -8.87
C VAL A 104 -9.59 -7.67 -9.31
N ASP A 105 -8.70 -6.96 -8.60
CA ASP A 105 -7.28 -6.93 -8.95
C ASP A 105 -6.62 -8.29 -8.68
N ASN A 106 -7.04 -9.01 -7.63
CA ASN A 106 -6.59 -10.38 -7.38
C ASN A 106 -6.97 -11.32 -8.53
N ASP A 107 -8.20 -11.19 -9.05
CA ASP A 107 -8.67 -12.02 -10.15
C ASP A 107 -7.88 -11.75 -11.43
N HIS A 108 -7.57 -10.47 -11.71
CA HIS A 108 -6.75 -10.07 -12.85
C HIS A 108 -5.31 -10.60 -12.72
N ASP A 109 -4.66 -10.39 -11.57
CA ASP A 109 -3.29 -10.84 -11.32
C ASP A 109 -3.17 -12.36 -11.44
N GLU A 110 -4.15 -13.10 -10.91
CA GLU A 110 -4.16 -14.55 -10.97
C GLU A 110 -4.43 -15.08 -12.39
N ALA A 111 -5.26 -14.39 -13.17
CA ALA A 111 -5.46 -14.72 -14.58
C ALA A 111 -4.18 -14.52 -15.40
N ASP A 112 -3.44 -13.44 -15.15
CA ASP A 112 -2.12 -13.19 -15.74
C ASP A 112 -1.11 -14.27 -15.37
N ARG A 113 -1.06 -14.63 -14.09
CA ARG A 113 -0.18 -15.69 -13.56
C ARG A 113 -0.46 -17.05 -14.21
N ARG A 114 -1.73 -17.46 -14.29
CA ARG A 114 -2.14 -18.72 -14.94
C ARG A 114 -1.81 -18.76 -16.43
N ALA A 115 -1.89 -17.61 -17.10
CA ALA A 115 -1.54 -17.48 -18.50
C ALA A 115 -0.02 -17.36 -18.74
N GLY A 116 0.80 -17.32 -17.69
CA GLY A 116 2.25 -17.12 -17.79
C GLY A 116 2.63 -15.75 -18.37
N ARG A 117 1.75 -14.74 -18.27
CA ARG A 117 2.03 -13.39 -18.76
C ARG A 117 3.15 -12.76 -17.94
N ARG A 118 4.03 -12.05 -18.64
CA ARG A 118 5.13 -11.28 -18.06
C ARG A 118 5.23 -9.94 -18.79
N LEU A 119 5.64 -8.91 -18.07
CA LEU A 119 5.94 -7.62 -18.67
C LEU A 119 7.21 -7.74 -19.53
N SER A 120 7.13 -7.25 -20.77
CA SER A 120 8.13 -7.51 -21.83
C SER A 120 9.23 -6.44 -21.94
N MET A 121 9.06 -5.29 -21.28
CA MET A 121 10.02 -4.21 -21.23
C MET A 121 11.02 -4.37 -20.06
N PRO A 122 12.14 -3.63 -20.03
CA PRO A 122 13.08 -3.67 -18.92
C PRO A 122 12.48 -3.19 -17.59
N VAL A 123 12.77 -3.93 -16.53
CA VAL A 123 12.24 -3.76 -15.17
C VAL A 123 13.26 -3.12 -14.25
N ALA A 124 12.84 -2.15 -13.45
CA ALA A 124 13.51 -1.82 -12.19
C ALA A 124 12.52 -1.95 -11.03
N ALA A 125 12.82 -2.85 -10.09
CA ALA A 125 12.07 -3.00 -8.85
C ALA A 125 12.90 -2.44 -7.69
N LEU A 126 12.33 -1.48 -6.97
CA LEU A 126 12.95 -0.81 -5.82
C LEU A 126 12.02 -0.94 -4.63
N TRP A 127 12.60 -1.21 -3.46
CA TRP A 127 11.88 -1.26 -2.18
C TRP A 127 12.78 -0.70 -1.09
N GLN A 128 12.16 -0.24 -0.01
CA GLN A 128 12.91 0.22 1.15
C GLN A 128 13.55 -0.95 1.90
N ASP A 129 14.75 -0.74 2.43
CA ASP A 129 15.32 -1.61 3.45
C ASP A 129 14.42 -1.64 4.71
N PRO A 130 13.83 -2.80 5.07
CA PRO A 130 12.95 -2.92 6.22
C PRO A 130 13.70 -2.77 7.56
N GLY A 131 15.04 -2.68 7.54
CA GLY A 131 15.88 -2.63 8.74
C GLY A 131 15.76 -3.91 9.54
N GLU A 132 15.51 -3.79 10.84
CA GLU A 132 15.28 -4.95 11.72
C GLU A 132 13.89 -5.59 11.55
N THR A 133 13.01 -4.98 10.74
CA THR A 133 11.66 -5.50 10.52
C THR A 133 11.71 -6.75 9.67
N VAL A 134 11.26 -7.87 10.22
CA VAL A 134 11.10 -9.11 9.44
C VAL A 134 9.84 -9.00 8.60
N LEU A 135 10.01 -8.91 7.28
CA LEU A 135 8.89 -8.94 6.34
C LEU A 135 8.31 -10.37 6.25
N PRO A 136 7.00 -10.53 6.06
CA PRO A 136 6.37 -11.84 5.88
C PRO A 136 6.65 -12.45 4.49
N PHE A 137 7.49 -11.82 3.67
CA PHE A 137 7.89 -12.27 2.34
C PHE A 137 9.30 -11.78 2.01
N ASP A 138 9.96 -12.45 1.06
CA ASP A 138 11.21 -11.99 0.46
C ASP A 138 10.90 -11.22 -0.84
N PRO A 139 11.04 -9.88 -0.87
CA PRO A 139 10.76 -9.10 -2.06
C PRO A 139 11.66 -9.53 -3.23
N ALA A 140 12.95 -9.80 -3.01
CA ALA A 140 13.84 -10.18 -4.09
C ALA A 140 13.38 -11.48 -4.77
N SER A 141 12.90 -12.47 -3.99
CA SER A 141 12.38 -13.73 -4.54
C SER A 141 11.16 -13.56 -5.44
N ILE A 142 10.27 -12.59 -5.15
CA ILE A 142 9.09 -12.29 -5.98
C ILE A 142 9.54 -11.80 -7.37
N TRP A 143 10.64 -11.05 -7.40
CA TRP A 143 11.17 -10.37 -8.58
C TRP A 143 12.31 -11.10 -9.31
N ALA A 144 12.90 -12.16 -8.73
CA ALA A 144 14.10 -12.83 -9.25
C ALA A 144 13.90 -13.72 -10.50
N GLY A 145 12.77 -13.60 -11.21
CA GLY A 145 12.34 -14.56 -12.25
C GLY A 145 12.07 -13.99 -13.64
#